data_AF-A0A4R6Z732-F1
#
_entry.id   AF-A0A4R6Z732-F1
#
_cell.length_a   1.000
_cell.length_b   1.000
_cell.length_c   1.000
_cell.angle_alpha   90.00
_cell.angle_beta   90.00
_cell.angle_gamma   90.00
#
_symmetry.space_group_name_H-M   'P 1'
#
loop_
_entity.id
_entity.type
_entity.pdbx_description
1 polymer ?
#
loop_
_entity_poly.entity_id
_entity_poly.type
_entity_poly.pdbx_seq_one_letter_code
_entity_poly.pdbx_strand_id
1 'polypeptide(L)'
;MNPKNRHSPGKAKAKDSAMANPGAALNAARRRQGLTLVELGGRCGLPVSTLSKLENGKMALTFDKLTRISHALDIDIAELFASSKGSDEPGRFGGRRSITRAGQGYAIESDTYGHLYPASDLLNKRFVPIIAELHARTLEEFGPLVRHNGEEYTYIIAGTVDLHTDLYAPTRLETGDSIYFDSSMGHAYLSVGTGPARVLSICSASEAQVRESVIAGTRNTVSSGDKAPRPVAKAAKPVKASRPAKPTKMTKPAKARTAAARPKRK
;
A
#
# COMPACT_ATOMS: atom_id res chain seq x y z
N MET A 1 55.26 -27.66 20.09
CA MET A 1 54.17 -27.18 20.98
C MET A 1 53.02 -26.70 20.11
N ASN A 2 51.89 -27.42 20.09
CA ASN A 2 50.58 -26.89 19.66
C ASN A 2 49.96 -26.24 20.94
N PRO A 3 49.08 -25.21 20.92
CA PRO A 3 47.75 -25.37 20.29
C PRO A 3 47.05 -24.10 19.73
N LYS A 4 46.26 -24.33 18.68
CA LYS A 4 44.86 -23.88 18.50
C LYS A 4 44.51 -22.42 18.88
N ASN A 5 44.42 -21.53 17.89
CA ASN A 5 43.52 -20.38 17.98
C ASN A 5 42.28 -20.62 17.12
N ARG A 6 41.29 -21.29 17.71
CA ARG A 6 39.92 -21.38 17.19
C ARG A 6 39.25 -20.03 17.44
N HIS A 7 39.16 -19.18 16.43
CA HIS A 7 38.24 -18.04 16.47
C HIS A 7 36.82 -18.56 16.28
N SER A 8 36.09 -18.73 17.38
CA SER A 8 34.64 -18.89 17.39
C SER A 8 34.01 -17.60 16.86
N PRO A 9 33.15 -17.62 15.83
CA PRO A 9 32.35 -16.45 15.51
C PRO A 9 31.32 -16.25 16.62
N GLY A 10 31.44 -15.12 17.32
CA GLY A 10 30.50 -14.69 18.35
C GLY A 10 29.08 -14.63 17.78
N LYS A 11 28.13 -15.18 18.54
CA LYS A 11 26.69 -15.07 18.29
C LYS A 11 26.31 -13.59 18.24
N ALA A 12 26.19 -13.02 17.04
CA ALA A 12 25.52 -11.75 16.84
C ALA A 12 24.04 -11.95 17.21
N LYS A 13 23.60 -11.32 18.31
CA LYS A 13 22.18 -11.22 18.63
C LYS A 13 21.52 -10.40 17.53
N ALA A 14 20.67 -11.05 16.74
CA ALA A 14 19.79 -10.39 15.79
C ALA A 14 18.93 -9.38 16.55
N LYS A 15 19.01 -8.13 16.13
CA LYS A 15 18.23 -7.01 16.65
C LYS A 15 16.90 -7.05 15.91
N ASP A 16 15.91 -7.72 16.48
CA ASP A 16 14.53 -7.76 15.97
C ASP A 16 13.90 -6.36 16.13
N SER A 17 14.24 -5.44 15.24
CA SER A 17 13.58 -4.13 15.13
C SER A 17 12.55 -4.19 14.01
N ALA A 18 11.30 -4.40 14.42
CA ALA A 18 10.02 -4.15 13.73
C ALA A 18 8.95 -5.23 14.01
N MET A 19 9.18 -6.14 14.98
CA MET A 19 8.08 -6.99 15.46
C MET A 19 7.09 -6.12 16.24
N ALA A 20 5.79 -6.32 15.97
CA ALA A 20 4.72 -5.79 16.81
C ALA A 20 5.11 -6.00 18.29
N ASN A 21 5.03 -4.94 19.09
CA ASN A 21 5.30 -5.03 20.52
C ASN A 21 3.96 -5.03 21.27
N PRO A 22 3.28 -6.19 21.35
CA PRO A 22 2.00 -6.30 22.03
C PRO A 22 2.09 -6.01 23.52
N GLY A 23 3.27 -6.13 24.13
CA GLY A 23 3.51 -5.69 25.50
C GLY A 23 3.36 -4.17 25.65
N ALA A 24 3.95 -3.40 24.74
CA ALA A 24 3.82 -1.95 24.74
C ALA A 24 2.39 -1.49 24.42
N ALA A 25 1.72 -2.13 23.47
CA ALA A 25 0.32 -1.85 23.14
C ALA A 25 -0.62 -2.15 24.32
N LEU A 26 -0.41 -3.28 25.00
CA LEU A 26 -1.13 -3.62 26.23
C LEU A 26 -0.95 -2.57 27.33
N ASN A 27 0.29 -2.13 27.58
CA ASN A 27 0.57 -1.10 28.57
C ASN A 27 -0.18 0.22 28.24
N ALA A 28 -0.16 0.63 26.97
CA ALA A 28 -0.84 1.82 26.51
C ALA A 28 -2.37 1.73 26.69
N ALA A 29 -2.97 0.60 26.28
CA ALA A 29 -4.40 0.36 26.42
C ALA A 29 -4.85 0.37 27.89
N ARG A 30 -4.10 -0.30 28.78
CA ARG A 30 -4.37 -0.31 30.22
C ARG A 30 -4.32 1.11 30.81
N ARG A 31 -3.27 1.87 30.48
CA ARG A 31 -3.08 3.24 30.98
C ARG A 31 -4.16 4.21 30.48
N ARG A 32 -4.62 4.04 29.24
CA ARG A 32 -5.70 4.85 28.65
C ARG A 32 -7.02 4.70 29.41
N GLN A 33 -7.25 3.54 30.02
CA GLN A 33 -8.41 3.29 30.90
C GLN A 33 -8.14 3.59 32.38
N GLY A 34 -6.96 4.13 32.73
CA GLY A 34 -6.61 4.46 34.11
C GLY A 34 -6.40 3.25 35.02
N LEU A 35 -6.31 2.03 34.48
CA LEU A 35 -6.23 0.81 35.28
C LEU A 35 -4.81 0.55 35.81
N THR A 36 -4.71 0.13 37.06
CA THR A 36 -3.50 -0.48 37.62
C THR A 36 -3.32 -1.92 37.12
N LEU A 37 -2.11 -2.47 37.29
CA LEU A 37 -1.87 -3.89 36.98
C LEU A 37 -2.70 -4.84 37.85
N VAL A 38 -3.04 -4.41 39.08
CA VAL A 38 -3.87 -5.19 40.01
C VAL A 38 -5.30 -5.26 39.50
N GLU A 39 -5.87 -4.12 39.09
CA GLU A 39 -7.24 -4.06 38.56
C GLU A 39 -7.37 -4.81 37.25
N LEU A 40 -6.42 -4.64 36.32
CA LEU A 40 -6.41 -5.43 35.09
C LEU A 40 -6.25 -6.93 35.39
N GLY A 41 -5.37 -7.29 36.33
CA GLY A 41 -5.18 -8.68 36.76
C GLY A 41 -6.46 -9.31 37.29
N GLY A 42 -7.23 -8.57 38.08
CA GLY A 42 -8.55 -8.99 38.55
C GLY A 42 -9.55 -9.19 37.42
N ARG A 43 -9.55 -8.33 36.39
CA ARG A 43 -10.48 -8.42 35.25
C ARG A 43 -10.17 -9.57 34.30
N CYS A 44 -8.89 -9.82 34.00
CA CYS A 44 -8.50 -10.87 33.04
C CYS A 44 -8.12 -12.21 33.70
N GLY A 45 -8.14 -12.29 35.04
CA GLY A 45 -7.75 -13.48 35.79
C GLY A 45 -6.26 -13.82 35.65
N LEU A 46 -5.40 -12.83 35.40
CA LEU A 46 -3.96 -13.02 35.27
C LEU A 46 -3.20 -12.45 36.48
N PRO A 47 -2.18 -13.15 37.00
CA PRO A 47 -1.34 -12.60 38.06
C PRO A 47 -0.67 -11.28 37.63
N VAL A 48 -0.54 -10.35 38.57
CA VAL A 48 0.14 -9.05 38.35
C VAL A 48 1.56 -9.23 37.79
N SER A 49 2.28 -10.25 38.28
CA SER A 49 3.62 -10.60 37.81
C SER A 49 3.63 -11.08 36.36
N THR A 50 2.56 -11.75 35.92
CA THR A 50 2.34 -12.18 34.54
C THR A 50 2.10 -10.96 33.65
N LEU A 51 1.19 -10.06 34.03
CA LEU A 51 0.91 -8.82 33.29
C LEU A 51 2.15 -7.92 33.18
N SER A 52 2.91 -7.77 34.27
CA SER A 52 4.16 -7.02 34.26
C SER A 52 5.20 -7.61 33.30
N LYS A 53 5.34 -8.94 33.26
CA LYS A 53 6.25 -9.61 32.31
C LYS A 53 5.77 -9.45 30.87
N LEU A 54 4.46 -9.49 30.62
CA LEU A 54 3.86 -9.26 29.29
C LEU A 54 4.12 -7.82 28.82
N GLU A 55 3.79 -6.81 29.62
CA GLU A 55 3.96 -5.40 29.26
C GLU A 55 5.43 -5.03 28.98
N ASN A 56 6.37 -5.65 29.69
CA ASN A 56 7.80 -5.43 29.51
C ASN A 56 8.45 -6.33 28.45
N GLY A 57 7.66 -7.12 27.70
CA GLY A 57 8.17 -8.04 26.67
C GLY A 57 9.04 -9.18 27.21
N LYS A 58 8.98 -9.44 28.53
CA LYS A 58 9.71 -10.52 29.21
C LYS A 58 8.98 -11.87 29.15
N MET A 59 7.79 -11.90 28.56
CA MET A 59 7.02 -13.12 28.29
C MET A 59 6.16 -12.90 27.03
N ALA A 60 6.06 -13.93 26.19
CA ALA A 60 5.22 -13.88 25.00
C ALA A 60 3.72 -13.92 25.37
N LEU A 61 2.91 -13.16 24.63
CA LEU A 61 1.45 -13.28 24.68
C LEU A 61 1.03 -14.54 23.91
N THR A 62 0.38 -15.48 24.59
CA THR A 62 -0.31 -16.61 23.97
C THR A 62 -1.71 -16.17 23.52
N PHE A 63 -2.32 -16.88 22.58
CA PHE A 63 -3.68 -16.58 22.09
C PHE A 63 -4.71 -16.49 23.23
N ASP A 64 -4.70 -17.45 24.16
CA ASP A 64 -5.57 -17.43 25.34
C ASP A 64 -5.36 -16.19 26.24
N LYS A 65 -4.13 -15.70 26.36
CA LYS A 65 -3.86 -14.47 27.13
C LYS A 65 -4.34 -13.24 26.35
N LEU A 66 -4.17 -13.23 25.03
CA LEU A 66 -4.65 -12.15 24.16
C LEU A 66 -6.15 -11.98 24.25
N THR A 67 -6.91 -13.06 24.12
CA THR A 67 -8.38 -13.02 24.18
C THR A 67 -8.88 -12.54 25.55
N ARG A 68 -8.34 -13.08 26.65
CA ARG A 68 -8.71 -12.65 28.02
C ARG A 68 -8.42 -11.17 28.26
N ILE A 69 -7.26 -10.70 27.81
CA ILE A 69 -6.84 -9.31 27.99
C ILE A 69 -7.68 -8.38 27.12
N SER A 70 -7.93 -8.75 25.86
CA SER A 70 -8.80 -8.02 24.93
C SER A 70 -10.21 -7.88 25.47
N HIS A 71 -10.82 -8.95 25.98
CA HIS A 71 -12.13 -8.91 26.64
C HIS A 71 -12.12 -8.05 27.91
N ALA A 72 -11.09 -8.16 28.75
CA ALA A 72 -11.00 -7.38 29.99
C ALA A 72 -10.82 -5.87 29.77
N LEU A 73 -10.25 -5.50 28.62
CA LEU A 73 -10.04 -4.12 28.19
C LEU A 73 -11.11 -3.64 27.20
N ASP A 74 -12.03 -4.49 26.75
CA ASP A 74 -13.02 -4.16 25.72
C ASP A 74 -12.38 -3.55 24.45
N ILE A 75 -11.32 -4.18 23.95
CA ILE A 75 -10.60 -3.78 22.72
C ILE A 75 -10.52 -4.93 21.73
N ASP A 76 -10.40 -4.63 20.45
CA ASP A 76 -10.08 -5.65 19.43
C ASP A 76 -8.65 -6.20 19.66
N ILE A 77 -8.47 -7.51 19.52
CA ILE A 77 -7.15 -8.17 19.61
C ILE A 77 -6.14 -7.52 18.63
N ALA A 78 -6.60 -7.08 17.45
CA ALA A 78 -5.79 -6.38 16.48
C ALA A 78 -5.18 -5.09 17.04
N GLU A 79 -5.80 -4.41 18.01
CA GLU A 79 -5.23 -3.22 18.66
C GLU A 79 -3.96 -3.53 19.46
N LEU A 80 -3.82 -4.76 20.00
CA LEU A 80 -2.60 -5.21 20.65
C LEU A 80 -1.46 -5.44 19.65
N PHE A 81 -1.77 -5.63 18.37
CA PHE A 81 -0.80 -5.83 17.30
C PHE A 81 -0.66 -4.64 16.36
N ALA A 82 -1.51 -3.63 16.52
CA ALA A 82 -1.33 -2.33 15.91
C ALA A 82 -0.02 -1.80 16.47
N SER A 83 1.07 -2.03 15.74
CA SER A 83 2.37 -1.44 15.98
C SER A 83 2.10 0.00 16.35
N SER A 84 2.42 0.38 17.61
CA SER A 84 2.15 1.70 18.18
C SER A 84 2.22 2.66 17.02
N LYS A 85 1.09 3.28 16.62
CA LYS A 85 1.07 4.26 15.52
C LYS A 85 2.33 5.05 15.73
N GLY A 86 3.33 4.78 14.88
CA GLY A 86 4.68 5.25 15.14
C GLY A 86 4.45 6.71 15.34
N SER A 87 4.73 7.19 16.56
CA SER A 87 4.37 8.52 16.99
C SER A 87 4.58 9.42 15.78
N ASP A 88 3.57 10.24 15.45
CA ASP A 88 3.70 11.36 14.52
C ASP A 88 4.72 12.35 15.12
N GLU A 89 5.91 11.86 15.43
CA GLU A 89 7.13 12.56 15.75
C GLU A 89 7.55 13.17 14.41
N PRO A 90 7.35 14.48 14.24
CA PRO A 90 7.76 15.16 13.03
C PRO A 90 9.29 15.08 12.99
N GLY A 91 9.85 14.21 12.14
CA GLY A 91 11.30 14.11 11.97
C GLY A 91 11.85 12.74 11.61
N ARG A 92 11.10 11.65 11.78
CA ARG A 92 11.53 10.33 11.29
C ARG A 92 10.97 10.08 9.89
N PHE A 93 11.65 10.59 8.88
CA PHE A 93 11.36 10.25 7.48
C PHE A 93 11.67 8.76 7.26
N GLY A 94 10.66 7.90 7.44
CA GLY A 94 10.74 6.50 7.07
C GLY A 94 10.85 6.40 5.55
N GLY A 95 12.02 6.02 5.04
CA GLY A 95 12.28 5.78 3.61
C GLY A 95 11.63 4.50 3.08
N ARG A 96 10.37 4.23 3.44
CA ARG A 96 9.63 3.06 2.98
C ARG A 96 9.47 3.14 1.46
N ARG A 97 9.76 2.05 0.77
CA ARG A 97 9.67 1.95 -0.69
C ARG A 97 9.24 0.56 -1.11
N SER A 98 8.38 0.51 -2.12
CA SER A 98 8.15 -0.68 -2.94
C SER A 98 8.43 -0.33 -4.40
N ILE A 99 8.82 -1.33 -5.19
CA ILE A 99 9.00 -1.20 -6.64
C ILE A 99 8.22 -2.34 -7.29
N THR A 100 7.13 -2.00 -7.96
CA THR A 100 6.42 -2.92 -8.85
C THR A 100 6.87 -2.67 -10.28
N ARG A 101 7.45 -3.69 -10.93
CA ARG A 101 7.80 -3.62 -12.36
C ARG A 101 6.55 -3.88 -13.20
N ALA A 102 6.54 -3.38 -14.43
CA ALA A 102 5.44 -3.62 -15.36
C ALA A 102 5.16 -5.12 -15.53
N GLY A 103 3.88 -5.50 -15.51
CA GLY A 103 3.44 -6.91 -15.57
C GLY A 103 3.72 -7.73 -14.30
N GLN A 104 4.19 -7.09 -13.23
CA GLN A 104 4.30 -7.69 -11.89
C GLN A 104 3.33 -7.02 -10.94
N GLY A 105 3.08 -7.67 -9.81
CA GLY A 105 2.15 -7.20 -8.79
C GLY A 105 1.09 -8.24 -8.49
N TYR A 106 0.19 -7.89 -7.58
CA TYR A 106 -0.97 -8.73 -7.31
C TYR A 106 -2.07 -8.37 -8.31
N ALA A 107 -2.52 -9.35 -9.08
CA ALA A 107 -3.56 -9.16 -10.08
C ALA A 107 -4.83 -9.92 -9.70
N ILE A 108 -5.99 -9.30 -9.91
CA ILE A 108 -7.30 -9.91 -9.82
C ILE A 108 -7.99 -9.67 -11.15
N GLU A 109 -8.39 -10.75 -11.80
CA GLU A 109 -9.17 -10.71 -13.02
C GLU A 109 -10.64 -10.97 -12.70
N SER A 110 -11.52 -10.13 -13.22
CA SER A 110 -12.96 -10.34 -13.26
C SER A 110 -13.50 -10.09 -14.66
N ASP A 111 -14.75 -10.48 -14.91
CA ASP A 111 -15.43 -10.22 -16.18
C ASP A 111 -15.58 -8.71 -16.46
N THR A 112 -15.60 -7.90 -15.40
CA THR A 112 -15.74 -6.45 -15.49
C THR A 112 -14.40 -5.75 -15.70
N TYR A 113 -13.36 -6.13 -14.93
CA TYR A 113 -12.07 -5.45 -14.87
C TYR A 113 -10.90 -6.42 -14.63
N GLY A 114 -9.78 -6.14 -15.29
CA GLY A 114 -8.47 -6.65 -14.92
C GLY A 114 -7.77 -5.67 -13.98
N HIS A 115 -7.65 -6.01 -12.70
CA HIS A 115 -7.02 -5.16 -11.70
C HIS A 115 -5.59 -5.60 -11.41
N LEU A 116 -4.66 -4.66 -11.51
CA LEU A 116 -3.32 -4.79 -10.95
C LEU A 116 -3.17 -3.86 -9.74
N TYR A 117 -2.67 -4.42 -8.64
CA TYR A 117 -2.37 -3.71 -7.40
C TYR A 117 -0.85 -3.56 -7.23
N PRO A 118 -0.26 -2.43 -7.65
CA PRO A 118 1.12 -2.10 -7.32
C PRO A 118 1.36 -1.95 -5.80
N ALA A 119 2.61 -2.15 -5.40
CA ALA A 119 3.06 -2.01 -4.02
C ALA A 119 2.24 -2.83 -3.01
N SER A 120 1.79 -4.03 -3.38
CA SER A 120 1.04 -4.95 -2.51
C SER A 120 1.89 -5.53 -1.37
N ASP A 121 3.21 -5.44 -1.48
CA ASP A 121 4.19 -5.81 -0.43
C ASP A 121 4.38 -4.73 0.64
N LEU A 122 3.90 -3.50 0.38
CA LEU A 122 4.01 -2.39 1.33
C LEU A 122 2.73 -2.25 2.17
N LEU A 123 2.88 -2.42 3.48
CA LEU A 123 1.79 -2.31 4.46
C LEU A 123 1.57 -0.87 4.95
N ASN A 124 0.39 -0.58 5.49
CA ASN A 124 0.04 0.72 6.09
C ASN A 124 0.31 1.89 5.12
N LYS A 125 -0.18 1.74 3.88
CA LYS A 125 -0.19 2.80 2.87
C LYS A 125 -1.30 3.80 3.20
N ARG A 126 -1.08 5.07 2.85
CA ARG A 126 -2.11 6.12 2.99
C ARG A 126 -3.13 6.12 1.85
N PHE A 127 -2.80 5.44 0.76
CA PHE A 127 -3.64 5.26 -0.42
C PHE A 127 -3.26 3.97 -1.13
N VAL A 128 -4.14 3.51 -2.00
CA VAL A 128 -4.00 2.27 -2.77
C VAL A 128 -4.00 2.65 -4.25
N PRO A 129 -2.85 2.54 -4.94
CA PRO A 129 -2.82 2.67 -6.38
C PRO A 129 -3.35 1.38 -7.03
N ILE A 130 -4.15 1.52 -8.08
CA ILE A 130 -4.74 0.44 -8.84
C ILE A 130 -4.61 0.79 -10.32
N ILE A 131 -4.09 -0.14 -11.12
CA ILE A 131 -4.16 -0.04 -12.57
C ILE A 131 -5.26 -0.99 -13.00
N ALA A 132 -6.35 -0.46 -13.55
CA ALA A 132 -7.48 -1.25 -14.01
C ALA A 132 -7.55 -1.24 -15.55
N GLU A 133 -7.66 -2.42 -16.14
CA GLU A 133 -8.04 -2.63 -17.53
C GLU A 133 -9.54 -2.87 -17.58
N LEU A 134 -10.26 -2.10 -18.40
CA LEU A 134 -11.71 -2.09 -18.40
C LEU A 134 -12.25 -3.04 -19.47
N HIS A 135 -13.07 -4.01 -19.07
CA HIS A 135 -13.68 -4.99 -19.98
C HIS A 135 -15.17 -4.72 -20.21
N ALA A 136 -15.90 -4.35 -19.16
CA ALA A 136 -17.32 -4.02 -19.25
C ALA A 136 -17.56 -2.82 -20.17
N ARG A 137 -18.52 -2.96 -21.09
CA ARG A 137 -18.95 -1.93 -22.04
C ARG A 137 -20.31 -1.35 -21.71
N THR A 138 -21.13 -2.06 -20.94
CA THR A 138 -22.44 -1.60 -20.50
C THR A 138 -22.61 -1.75 -18.98
N LEU A 139 -23.60 -1.07 -18.40
CA LEU A 139 -23.92 -1.22 -16.98
C LEU A 139 -24.46 -2.62 -16.66
N GLU A 140 -25.13 -3.27 -17.61
CA GLU A 140 -25.60 -4.65 -17.44
C GLU A 140 -24.44 -5.64 -17.35
N GLU A 141 -23.40 -5.46 -18.18
CA GLU A 141 -22.16 -6.23 -18.10
C GLU A 141 -21.38 -5.92 -16.81
N PHE A 142 -21.41 -4.67 -16.36
CA PHE A 142 -20.73 -4.23 -15.14
C PHE A 142 -21.41 -4.74 -13.86
N GLY A 143 -22.74 -4.77 -13.83
CA GLY A 143 -23.52 -5.06 -12.65
C GLY A 143 -23.62 -3.87 -11.68
N PRO A 144 -23.73 -4.14 -10.36
CA PRO A 144 -23.89 -3.09 -9.36
C PRO A 144 -22.70 -2.13 -9.31
N LEU A 145 -22.98 -0.83 -9.12
CA LEU A 145 -21.94 0.18 -8.94
C LEU A 145 -21.09 -0.10 -7.70
N VAL A 146 -19.78 0.13 -7.83
CA VAL A 146 -18.82 -0.09 -6.75
C VAL A 146 -18.86 1.08 -5.77
N ARG A 147 -18.69 0.79 -4.48
CA ARG A 147 -18.62 1.79 -3.40
C ARG A 147 -17.52 1.43 -2.42
N HIS A 148 -16.72 2.42 -2.03
CA HIS A 148 -15.72 2.25 -0.97
C HIS A 148 -15.51 3.55 -0.20
N ASN A 149 -15.02 3.47 1.03
CA ASN A 149 -14.85 4.65 1.87
C ASN A 149 -13.64 5.49 1.41
N GLY A 150 -13.77 6.81 1.48
CA GLY A 150 -12.69 7.74 1.16
C GLY A 150 -12.89 8.41 -0.20
N GLU A 151 -11.77 8.71 -0.84
CA GLU A 151 -11.68 9.53 -2.04
C GLU A 151 -10.93 8.75 -3.11
N GLU A 152 -11.29 8.97 -4.37
CA GLU A 152 -10.62 8.37 -5.51
C GLU A 152 -10.24 9.45 -6.51
N TYR A 153 -8.95 9.44 -6.85
CA TYR A 153 -8.45 10.13 -8.03
C TYR A 153 -8.18 9.12 -9.13
N THR A 154 -8.77 9.35 -10.29
CA THR A 154 -8.60 8.48 -11.45
C THR A 154 -8.07 9.25 -12.65
N TYR A 155 -7.09 8.67 -13.32
CA TYR A 155 -6.47 9.20 -14.53
C TYR A 155 -6.59 8.19 -15.68
N ILE A 156 -7.06 8.64 -16.85
CA ILE A 156 -7.23 7.78 -18.02
C ILE A 156 -5.88 7.62 -18.73
N ILE A 157 -5.30 6.42 -18.61
CA ILE A 157 -4.01 6.08 -19.22
C ILE A 157 -4.17 5.85 -20.72
N ALA A 158 -5.25 5.19 -21.13
CA ALA A 158 -5.48 4.83 -22.52
C ALA A 158 -6.98 4.60 -22.78
N GLY A 159 -7.39 4.88 -24.01
CA GLY A 159 -8.74 4.62 -24.51
C GLY A 159 -9.74 5.74 -24.18
N THR A 160 -11.00 5.38 -24.30
CA THR A 160 -12.16 6.25 -24.06
C THR A 160 -13.09 5.53 -23.11
N VAL A 161 -13.46 6.21 -22.03
CA VAL A 161 -14.14 5.63 -20.87
C VAL A 161 -15.39 6.43 -20.54
N ASP A 162 -16.50 5.78 -20.25
CA ASP A 162 -17.64 6.43 -19.61
C ASP A 162 -17.61 6.19 -18.11
N LEU A 163 -17.53 7.26 -17.33
CA LEU A 163 -17.73 7.22 -15.89
C LEU A 163 -19.23 7.36 -15.59
N HIS A 164 -19.78 6.35 -14.94
CA HIS A 164 -21.12 6.37 -14.36
C HIS A 164 -21.01 6.59 -12.85
N THR A 165 -21.84 7.49 -12.32
CA THR A 165 -21.95 7.73 -10.88
C THR A 165 -23.42 7.87 -10.47
N ASP A 166 -23.72 7.72 -9.17
CA ASP A 166 -25.11 7.87 -8.69
C ASP A 166 -25.66 9.29 -8.92
N LEU A 167 -24.84 10.31 -8.68
CA LEU A 167 -25.31 11.67 -8.47
C LEU A 167 -25.16 12.56 -9.70
N TYR A 168 -24.39 12.12 -10.69
CA TYR A 168 -24.11 12.89 -11.90
C TYR A 168 -24.40 12.07 -13.15
N ALA A 169 -24.77 12.78 -14.22
CA ALA A 169 -24.94 12.16 -15.52
C ALA A 169 -23.65 11.47 -15.98
N PRO A 170 -23.75 10.37 -16.77
CA PRO A 170 -22.58 9.70 -17.32
C PRO A 170 -21.66 10.68 -18.04
N THR A 171 -20.37 10.58 -17.78
CA THR A 171 -19.36 11.51 -18.31
C THR A 171 -18.30 10.74 -19.09
N ARG A 172 -18.15 11.13 -20.36
CA ARG A 172 -17.11 10.65 -21.27
C ARG A 172 -15.76 11.24 -20.87
N LEU A 173 -14.77 10.38 -20.67
CA LEU A 173 -13.38 10.73 -20.36
C LEU A 173 -12.45 10.09 -21.39
N GLU A 174 -11.48 10.84 -21.87
CA GLU A 174 -10.49 10.42 -22.86
C GLU A 174 -9.09 10.32 -22.27
N THR A 175 -8.16 9.77 -23.04
CA THR A 175 -6.76 9.64 -22.61
C THR A 175 -6.16 10.98 -22.21
N GLY A 176 -5.66 11.08 -20.98
CA GLY A 176 -5.15 12.33 -20.42
C GLY A 176 -6.11 13.01 -19.45
N ASP A 177 -7.40 12.66 -19.49
CA ASP A 177 -8.37 13.19 -18.55
C ASP A 177 -8.23 12.57 -17.17
N SER A 178 -8.76 13.28 -16.18
CA SER A 178 -8.77 12.84 -14.80
C SER A 178 -10.00 13.31 -14.05
N ILE A 179 -10.36 12.59 -13.00
CA ILE A 179 -11.42 12.96 -12.09
C ILE A 179 -11.02 12.70 -10.64
N TYR A 180 -11.57 13.50 -9.74
CA TYR A 180 -11.48 13.32 -8.30
C TYR A 180 -12.90 13.33 -7.73
N PHE A 181 -13.24 12.36 -6.88
CA PHE A 181 -14.57 12.26 -6.29
C PHE A 181 -14.58 11.44 -5.00
N ASP A 182 -15.67 11.59 -4.23
CA ASP A 182 -15.93 10.78 -3.04
C ASP A 182 -16.34 9.36 -3.44
N SER A 183 -15.54 8.35 -3.09
CA SER A 183 -15.73 6.97 -3.55
C SER A 183 -16.88 6.22 -2.88
N SER A 184 -17.49 6.84 -1.87
CA SER A 184 -18.72 6.36 -1.25
C SER A 184 -19.91 6.47 -2.22
N MET A 185 -19.82 7.39 -3.18
CA MET A 185 -20.70 7.43 -4.35
C MET A 185 -20.44 6.21 -5.22
N GLY A 186 -21.53 5.55 -5.62
CA GLY A 186 -21.49 4.40 -6.52
C GLY A 186 -20.86 4.83 -7.83
N HIS A 187 -19.88 4.07 -8.31
CA HIS A 187 -19.18 4.38 -9.54
C HIS A 187 -18.86 3.14 -10.39
N ALA A 188 -18.81 3.35 -11.70
CA ALA A 188 -18.36 2.37 -12.70
C ALA A 188 -17.69 3.08 -13.87
N TYR A 189 -16.65 2.47 -14.43
CA TYR A 189 -15.92 2.90 -15.61
C TYR A 189 -16.20 1.89 -16.72
N LEU A 190 -16.80 2.34 -17.82
CA LEU A 190 -17.14 1.48 -18.95
C LEU A 190 -16.21 1.77 -20.12
N SER A 191 -15.72 0.71 -20.77
CA SER A 191 -14.91 0.81 -21.97
C SER A 191 -15.79 1.06 -23.19
N VAL A 192 -15.77 2.27 -23.74
CA VAL A 192 -16.63 2.66 -24.89
C VAL A 192 -15.86 2.85 -26.19
N GLY A 193 -14.53 2.87 -26.13
CA GLY A 193 -13.66 2.89 -27.31
C GLY A 193 -13.52 1.52 -28.00
N THR A 194 -12.95 1.53 -29.21
CA THR A 194 -12.65 0.29 -29.96
C THR A 194 -11.36 -0.40 -29.51
N GLY A 195 -10.48 0.33 -28.82
CA GLY A 195 -9.21 -0.16 -28.27
C GLY A 195 -9.27 -0.47 -26.78
N PRO A 196 -8.15 -0.96 -26.20
CA PRO A 196 -8.07 -1.22 -24.76
C PRO A 196 -8.22 0.08 -23.97
N ALA A 197 -9.05 0.04 -22.92
CA ALA A 197 -9.23 1.13 -21.97
C ALA A 197 -8.54 0.82 -20.64
N ARG A 198 -7.73 1.76 -20.15
CA ARG A 198 -6.97 1.59 -18.90
C ARG A 198 -6.97 2.85 -18.07
N VAL A 199 -7.10 2.68 -16.76
CA VAL A 199 -7.10 3.78 -15.78
C VAL A 199 -6.11 3.52 -14.65
N LEU A 200 -5.57 4.59 -14.09
CA LEU A 200 -4.91 4.59 -12.78
C LEU A 200 -5.88 5.19 -11.77
N SER A 201 -6.35 4.38 -10.83
CA SER A 201 -7.12 4.82 -9.68
C SER A 201 -6.21 4.90 -8.45
N ILE A 202 -6.35 5.97 -7.67
CA ILE A 202 -5.67 6.17 -6.38
C ILE A 202 -6.76 6.36 -5.34
N CYS A 203 -7.01 5.34 -4.54
CA CYS A 203 -8.07 5.33 -3.52
C CYS A 203 -7.47 5.60 -2.13
N SER A 204 -8.06 6.49 -1.33
CA SER A 204 -7.59 6.77 0.04
C SER A 204 -8.05 5.76 1.10
N ALA A 205 -8.85 4.76 0.71
CA ALA A 205 -9.27 3.65 1.58
C ALA A 205 -8.14 2.66 1.90
N SER A 206 -8.40 1.75 2.86
CA SER A 206 -7.51 0.61 3.07
C SER A 206 -7.60 -0.40 1.92
N GLU A 207 -6.49 -1.07 1.59
CA GLU A 207 -6.44 -2.04 0.48
C GLU A 207 -7.46 -3.19 0.63
N ALA A 208 -7.69 -3.64 1.87
CA ALA A 208 -8.68 -4.66 2.16
C ALA A 208 -10.09 -4.20 1.77
N GLN A 209 -10.46 -2.97 2.13
CA GLN A 209 -11.78 -2.40 1.83
C GLN A 209 -11.98 -2.21 0.33
N VAL A 210 -10.98 -1.69 -0.40
CA VAL A 210 -11.11 -1.50 -1.87
C VAL A 210 -11.23 -2.83 -2.59
N ARG A 211 -10.47 -3.84 -2.17
CA ARG A 211 -10.57 -5.18 -2.75
C ARG A 211 -11.90 -5.84 -2.45
N GLU A 212 -12.38 -5.73 -1.22
CA GLU A 212 -13.66 -6.29 -0.82
C GLU A 212 -14.81 -5.65 -1.59
N SER A 213 -14.81 -4.33 -1.81
CA SER A 213 -15.86 -3.67 -2.61
C SER A 213 -15.87 -4.13 -4.07
N VAL A 214 -14.68 -4.33 -4.66
CA VAL A 214 -14.55 -4.87 -6.02
C VAL A 214 -15.05 -6.32 -6.10
N ILE A 215 -14.70 -7.15 -5.11
CA ILE A 215 -15.13 -8.55 -5.04
C ILE A 215 -16.64 -8.66 -4.73
N ALA A 216 -17.18 -7.79 -3.87
CA ALA A 216 -18.59 -7.76 -3.53
C ALA A 216 -19.44 -7.32 -4.72
N GLY A 217 -18.96 -6.36 -5.51
CA GLY A 217 -19.61 -5.95 -6.77
C GLY A 217 -19.69 -7.07 -7.80
N THR A 218 -18.72 -8.00 -7.81
CA THR A 218 -18.64 -9.13 -8.74
C THR A 218 -19.41 -10.38 -8.30
N ARG A 219 -19.74 -10.52 -7.01
CA ARG A 219 -20.46 -11.71 -6.48
C ARG A 219 -21.94 -11.80 -6.84
N ASN A 220 -22.53 -10.78 -7.45
CA ASN A 220 -23.94 -10.83 -7.87
C ASN A 220 -24.17 -11.49 -9.23
N THR A 221 -23.12 -12.02 -9.88
CA THR A 221 -23.24 -12.78 -11.12
C THR A 221 -22.41 -14.06 -11.07
N VAL A 222 -23.13 -15.20 -11.04
CA VAL A 222 -22.74 -16.58 -11.40
C VAL A 222 -22.36 -17.57 -10.28
N SER A 223 -23.22 -18.61 -10.21
CA SER A 223 -23.02 -20.01 -9.86
C SER A 223 -21.57 -20.50 -9.66
N SER A 224 -21.35 -21.11 -8.49
CA SER A 224 -20.39 -22.17 -8.15
C SER A 224 -19.36 -22.57 -9.22
N GLY A 225 -18.16 -22.00 -9.07
CA GLY A 225 -16.96 -22.39 -9.78
C GLY A 225 -15.72 -21.91 -9.04
N ASP A 226 -15.48 -22.42 -7.83
CA ASP A 226 -14.29 -22.12 -7.03
C ASP A 226 -13.00 -22.45 -7.80
N LYS A 227 -12.35 -21.41 -8.35
CA LYS A 227 -10.93 -21.45 -8.68
C LYS A 227 -10.22 -20.39 -7.85
N ALA A 228 -9.46 -20.86 -6.88
CA ALA A 228 -8.57 -20.03 -6.07
C ALA A 228 -7.68 -19.13 -6.97
N PRO A 229 -7.40 -17.89 -6.53
CA PRO A 229 -6.57 -16.96 -7.29
C PRO A 229 -5.18 -17.57 -7.52
N ARG A 230 -4.80 -17.70 -8.81
CA ARG A 230 -3.47 -18.17 -9.19
C ARG A 230 -2.51 -17.00 -9.28
N PRO A 231 -1.31 -17.06 -8.65
CA PRO A 231 -0.25 -16.12 -8.96
C PRO A 231 0.13 -16.29 -10.44
N VAL A 232 0.06 -15.22 -11.22
CA VAL A 232 0.45 -15.28 -12.64
C VAL A 232 1.95 -15.54 -12.72
N ALA A 233 2.31 -16.65 -13.36
CA ALA A 233 3.68 -17.02 -13.66
C ALA A 233 4.23 -16.16 -14.81
N LYS A 234 5.40 -15.56 -14.56
CA LYS A 234 6.42 -15.00 -15.48
C LYS A 234 5.90 -14.29 -16.75
N ALA A 235 6.09 -12.96 -16.75
CA ALA A 235 6.04 -12.11 -17.93
C ALA A 235 6.82 -12.68 -19.14
N ALA A 236 6.25 -12.51 -20.32
CA ALA A 236 6.88 -12.75 -21.61
C ALA A 236 8.23 -11.98 -21.72
N LYS A 237 9.17 -12.56 -22.49
CA LYS A 237 10.53 -12.02 -22.66
C LYS A 237 10.50 -10.55 -23.09
N PRO A 238 11.36 -9.69 -22.53
CA PRO A 238 11.41 -8.29 -22.92
C PRO A 238 11.85 -8.16 -24.38
N VAL A 239 11.12 -7.35 -25.14
CA VAL A 239 11.56 -6.86 -26.46
C VAL A 239 12.87 -6.09 -26.25
N LYS A 240 13.90 -6.43 -27.02
CA LYS A 240 15.23 -5.80 -26.93
C LYS A 240 15.10 -4.27 -27.06
N ALA A 241 15.48 -3.55 -26.02
CA ALA A 241 15.67 -2.11 -26.08
C ALA A 241 16.76 -1.78 -27.13
N SER A 242 16.42 -0.90 -28.08
CA SER A 242 17.40 -0.28 -28.97
C SER A 242 18.38 0.57 -28.14
N ARG A 243 19.67 0.48 -28.47
CA ARG A 243 20.75 1.20 -27.77
C ARG A 243 20.51 2.72 -27.83
N PRO A 244 20.76 3.47 -26.75
CA PRO A 244 20.76 4.93 -26.81
C PRO A 244 21.94 5.41 -27.67
N ALA A 245 21.69 6.46 -28.45
CA ALA A 245 22.69 7.12 -29.30
C ALA A 245 23.83 7.70 -28.46
N LYS A 246 25.05 7.64 -29.00
CA LYS A 246 26.29 8.15 -28.38
C LYS A 246 26.21 9.68 -28.22
N PRO A 247 26.70 10.27 -27.12
CA PRO A 247 26.66 11.72 -26.92
C PRO A 247 27.62 12.43 -27.88
N THR A 248 27.09 13.46 -28.55
CA THR A 248 27.81 14.35 -29.48
C THR A 248 28.84 15.20 -28.73
N LYS A 249 30.07 15.29 -29.23
CA LYS A 249 31.15 16.11 -28.64
C LYS A 249 30.76 17.59 -28.64
N MET A 250 30.76 18.22 -27.46
CA MET A 250 30.72 19.68 -27.32
C MET A 250 32.02 20.29 -27.84
N THR A 251 31.92 21.17 -28.84
CA THR A 251 33.01 22.06 -29.28
C THR A 251 33.25 23.17 -28.25
N LYS A 252 34.51 23.39 -27.88
CA LYS A 252 34.94 24.45 -26.94
C LYS A 252 34.64 25.85 -27.50
N PRO A 253 34.28 26.85 -26.66
CA PRO A 253 34.12 28.23 -27.10
C PRO A 253 35.48 28.92 -27.32
N ALA A 254 35.52 29.83 -28.29
CA ALA A 254 36.69 30.63 -28.66
C ALA A 254 37.07 31.64 -27.56
N LYS A 255 38.37 31.83 -27.34
CA LYS A 255 38.93 32.78 -26.36
C LYS A 255 38.63 34.24 -26.74
N ALA A 256 38.07 34.99 -25.80
CA ALA A 256 37.97 36.44 -25.85
C ALA A 256 39.35 37.10 -25.84
N ARG A 257 39.60 38.04 -26.77
CA ARG A 257 40.73 38.98 -26.72
C ARG A 257 40.31 40.22 -25.93
N THR A 258 40.94 40.42 -24.77
CA THR A 258 40.91 41.66 -24.00
C THR A 258 41.82 42.69 -24.67
N ALA A 259 41.26 43.84 -25.07
CA ALA A 259 42.03 45.02 -25.46
C ALA A 259 42.25 45.88 -24.21
N ALA A 260 43.51 46.06 -23.83
CA ALA A 260 43.93 46.92 -22.72
C ALA A 260 43.90 48.39 -23.15
N ALA A 261 43.15 49.22 -22.41
CA ALA A 261 43.27 50.66 -22.45
C ALA A 261 44.57 51.09 -21.76
N ARG A 262 45.30 52.03 -22.36
CA ARG A 262 46.36 52.78 -21.67
C ARG A 262 46.25 54.26 -22.03
N PRO A 263 46.20 55.18 -21.05
CA PRO A 263 46.07 56.62 -21.28
C PRO A 263 47.45 57.30 -21.30
N LYS A 264 47.55 58.48 -21.94
CA LYS A 264 47.99 59.76 -21.33
C LYS A 264 48.38 60.83 -22.37
N ARG A 265 47.93 62.06 -22.09
CA ARG A 265 48.60 63.39 -22.15
C ARG A 265 49.27 63.75 -23.50
N LYS A 266 48.99 64.89 -24.13
CA LYS A 266 48.89 66.27 -23.64
C LYS A 266 48.02 67.06 -24.61
#